data_AF-A0A3M2TFH4-F1
#
_entry.id   AF-A0A3M2TFH4-F1
#
_cell.length_a   1.000
_cell.length_b   1.000
_cell.length_c   1.000
_cell.angle_alpha   90.00
_cell.angle_beta   90.00
_cell.angle_gamma   90.00
#
_symmetry.space_group_name_H-M   'P 1'
#
loop_
_entity.id
_entity.type
_entity.pdbx_description
1 polymer ?
#
loop_
_entity_poly.entity_id
_entity_poly.type
_entity_poly.pdbx_seq_one_letter_code
_entity_poly.pdbx_strand_id
1 'polypeptide(L)'
;MSVCQNEGYESRKTMKAAMYSCAKCMYNIGAEADKVVLLQSSLLLGFWHSEADQHVQPWYWTGISVGLCQILGLHRNPDATRRNSAITDQQRHLWRRLWWTCFFRDRWLSLTLGRPMRIDLNDCDVPMTSAADLQSDVAAIPASTAASFIPHDLSWMAQHWVTLIEMSKILGAVLKLNYQTLRARPSLAQVEALEAEIMLCQPSADVEPGLSRESVFYIHHLQLHYQTILIMFYRIYRSETPDGLDPSHQQRWQQRMRREADAAASRTNETLDMLAQEGLLEFALPMTPPLLVPAMQIHLLNCNSANPLSRRLQLNKLNTCVMVMEEFQKTYTVASIYREIFGKAVQHFYPTDIAPMDTSANIAAVPANTLHTPAPASARDAGDNGQRNSPFDASYANINTEITSDLIDSLVDETSVSDFWEAWGQLWVE
;
A
#
# COMPACT_ATOMS: atom_id res chain seq x y z
N MET A 1 4.07 -22.32 19.27
CA MET A 1 5.11 -21.49 18.62
C MET A 1 4.62 -21.15 17.22
N SER A 2 4.86 -19.92 16.77
CA SER A 2 4.51 -19.52 15.40
C SER A 2 5.42 -20.23 14.39
N VAL A 3 5.02 -20.30 13.11
CA VAL A 3 5.86 -20.87 12.04
C VAL A 3 7.25 -20.24 12.03
N CYS A 4 7.34 -18.92 12.20
CA CYS A 4 8.62 -18.21 12.25
C CYS A 4 9.53 -18.71 13.37
N GLN A 5 8.98 -18.95 14.57
CA GLN A 5 9.74 -19.45 15.72
C GLN A 5 10.21 -20.89 15.51
N ASN A 6 9.38 -21.73 14.87
CA ASN A 6 9.77 -23.10 14.53
C ASN A 6 10.93 -23.13 13.52
N GLU A 7 10.97 -22.16 12.59
CA GLU A 7 12.05 -21.96 11.61
C GLU A 7 13.26 -21.21 12.19
N GLY A 8 13.29 -20.93 13.49
CA GLY A 8 14.43 -20.28 14.17
C GLY A 8 14.48 -18.75 14.06
N TYR A 9 13.41 -18.10 13.60
CA TYR A 9 13.30 -16.64 13.53
C TYR A 9 12.56 -16.06 14.74
N GLU A 10 13.04 -14.92 15.25
CA GLU A 10 12.45 -14.21 16.40
C GLU A 10 11.05 -13.68 16.09
N SER A 11 10.83 -13.23 14.85
CA SER A 11 9.57 -12.63 14.41
C SER A 11 9.30 -12.82 12.92
N ARG A 12 8.04 -12.62 12.51
CA ARG A 12 7.64 -12.58 11.09
C ARG A 12 8.41 -11.53 10.30
N LYS A 13 8.71 -10.38 10.92
CA LYS A 13 9.50 -9.30 10.31
C LYS A 13 10.93 -9.77 10.01
N THR A 14 11.60 -10.41 10.96
CA THR A 14 12.97 -10.95 10.77
C THR A 14 13.02 -12.05 9.70
N MET A 15 12.03 -12.94 9.66
CA MET A 15 11.93 -13.99 8.63
C MET A 15 11.75 -13.39 7.23
N LYS A 16 10.83 -12.42 7.08
CA LYS A 16 10.60 -11.72 5.80
C LYS A 16 11.85 -10.99 5.33
N ALA A 17 12.57 -10.30 6.22
CA ALA A 17 13.80 -9.59 5.89
C ALA A 17 14.90 -10.55 5.38
N ALA A 18 15.09 -11.69 6.04
CA ALA A 18 16.06 -12.70 5.62
C ALA A 18 15.72 -13.30 4.24
N MET A 19 14.46 -13.73 4.04
CA MET A 19 13.98 -14.27 2.76
C MET A 19 14.13 -13.26 1.62
N TYR A 20 13.77 -12.00 1.87
CA TYR A 20 13.92 -10.92 0.91
C TYR A 20 15.38 -10.68 0.54
N SER A 21 16.30 -10.65 1.52
CA SER A 21 17.73 -10.45 1.27
C SER A 21 18.31 -11.57 0.41
N CYS A 22 17.98 -12.83 0.73
CA CYS A 22 18.38 -13.99 -0.07
C CYS A 22 17.85 -13.91 -1.51
N ALA A 23 16.56 -13.61 -1.69
CA ALA A 23 15.95 -13.51 -3.01
C ALA A 23 16.54 -12.35 -3.84
N LYS A 24 16.78 -11.19 -3.22
CA LYS A 24 17.44 -10.04 -3.86
C LYS A 24 18.87 -10.37 -4.29
N CYS A 25 19.63 -11.07 -3.45
CA CYS A 25 20.99 -11.52 -3.77
C CYS A 25 20.98 -12.44 -5.00
N MET A 26 20.12 -13.45 -5.00
CA MET A 26 19.95 -14.38 -6.14
C MET A 26 19.56 -13.66 -7.43
N TYR A 27 18.66 -12.68 -7.34
CA TYR A 27 18.27 -11.86 -8.48
C TYR A 27 19.46 -11.08 -9.06
N ASN A 28 20.26 -10.44 -8.19
CA ASN A 28 21.37 -9.57 -8.61
C ASN A 28 22.58 -10.33 -9.15
N ILE A 29 22.81 -11.57 -8.73
CA ILE A 29 23.89 -12.42 -9.27
C ILE A 29 23.61 -12.84 -10.72
N GLY A 30 22.36 -12.71 -11.19
CA GLY A 30 21.99 -13.06 -12.57
C GLY A 30 22.01 -14.57 -12.82
N ALA A 31 21.73 -15.38 -11.79
CA ALA A 31 21.70 -16.84 -11.89
C ALA A 31 20.54 -17.36 -12.76
N GLU A 32 19.49 -16.56 -12.93
CA GLU A 32 18.30 -16.89 -13.72
C GLU A 32 18.27 -16.11 -15.04
N ALA A 33 17.89 -16.80 -16.13
CA ALA A 33 17.81 -16.25 -17.48
C ALA A 33 16.36 -16.17 -18.02
N ASP A 34 15.44 -16.94 -17.45
CA ASP A 34 14.02 -16.88 -17.81
C ASP A 34 13.41 -15.55 -17.36
N LYS A 35 13.03 -14.74 -18.35
CA LYS A 35 12.44 -13.42 -18.14
C LYS A 35 11.10 -13.47 -17.40
N VAL A 36 10.33 -14.55 -17.51
CA VAL A 36 9.08 -14.74 -16.76
C VAL A 36 9.39 -14.98 -15.28
N VAL A 37 10.41 -15.78 -14.97
CA VAL A 37 10.86 -16.02 -13.59
C VAL A 37 11.44 -14.75 -12.99
N LEU A 38 12.25 -13.99 -13.74
CA LEU A 38 12.75 -12.68 -13.32
C LEU A 38 11.60 -11.67 -13.09
N LEU A 39 10.59 -11.68 -13.95
CA LEU A 39 9.39 -10.85 -13.79
C LEU A 39 8.64 -11.21 -12.51
N GLN A 40 8.35 -12.49 -12.28
CA GLN A 40 7.71 -12.96 -11.05
C GLN A 40 8.52 -12.60 -9.81
N SER A 41 9.84 -12.81 -9.86
CA SER A 41 10.75 -12.53 -8.75
C SER A 41 10.80 -11.05 -8.41
N SER A 42 11.01 -10.18 -9.41
CA SER A 42 11.00 -8.72 -9.20
C SER A 42 9.66 -8.24 -8.67
N LEU A 43 8.54 -8.77 -9.18
CA LEU A 43 7.20 -8.39 -8.73
C LEU A 43 6.98 -8.75 -7.25
N LEU A 44 7.38 -9.96 -6.84
CA LEU A 44 7.32 -10.42 -5.46
C LEU A 44 8.24 -9.64 -4.52
N LEU A 45 9.48 -9.35 -4.94
CA LEU A 45 10.40 -8.47 -4.21
C LEU A 45 9.79 -7.08 -4.01
N GLY A 46 9.02 -6.59 -4.98
CA GLY A 46 8.31 -5.33 -4.87
C GLY A 46 7.26 -5.30 -3.74
N PHE A 47 6.74 -6.44 -3.26
CA PHE A 47 5.76 -6.45 -2.16
C PHE A 47 6.38 -6.23 -0.77
N TRP A 48 7.70 -6.13 -0.61
CA TRP A 48 8.32 -5.92 0.70
C TRP A 48 9.02 -4.57 0.82
N HIS A 49 8.88 -3.92 1.98
CA HIS A 49 9.64 -2.74 2.36
C HIS A 49 10.76 -3.17 3.31
N SER A 50 11.98 -3.29 2.81
CA SER A 50 13.15 -3.59 3.65
C SER A 50 13.65 -2.31 4.32
N GLU A 51 13.95 -2.40 5.62
CA GLU A 51 14.60 -1.32 6.38
C GLU A 51 15.96 -0.97 5.80
N ALA A 52 16.71 -1.98 5.38
CA ALA A 52 18.05 -1.82 4.81
C ALA A 52 18.09 -1.14 3.42
N ASP A 53 16.93 -1.01 2.74
CA ASP A 53 16.86 -0.55 1.34
C ASP A 53 16.12 0.81 1.18
N GLN A 54 16.09 1.65 2.23
CA GLN A 54 15.60 3.04 2.16
C GLN A 54 14.20 3.25 1.52
N HIS A 55 13.23 2.36 1.75
CA HIS A 55 11.80 2.48 1.36
C HIS A 55 11.44 2.76 -0.13
N VAL A 56 12.40 3.01 -1.03
CA VAL A 56 12.17 3.28 -2.48
C VAL A 56 12.01 1.99 -3.27
N GLN A 57 12.50 0.90 -2.70
CA GLN A 57 12.70 -0.36 -3.38
C GLN A 57 11.41 -0.99 -3.97
N PRO A 58 10.22 -0.88 -3.35
CA PRO A 58 8.96 -1.32 -3.98
C PRO A 58 8.67 -0.63 -5.32
N TRP A 59 8.94 0.67 -5.41
CA TRP A 59 8.81 1.42 -6.65
C TRP A 59 9.82 0.95 -7.69
N TYR A 60 11.08 0.75 -7.28
CA TYR A 60 12.15 0.26 -8.14
C TYR A 60 11.81 -1.11 -8.73
N TRP A 61 11.47 -2.08 -7.89
CA TRP A 61 11.11 -3.43 -8.30
C TRP A 61 9.89 -3.46 -9.21
N THR A 62 8.85 -2.67 -8.89
CA THR A 62 7.68 -2.52 -9.75
C THR A 62 8.07 -1.94 -11.13
N GLY A 63 9.01 -1.00 -11.17
CA GLY A 63 9.56 -0.48 -12.42
C GLY A 63 10.25 -1.55 -13.27
N ILE A 64 11.04 -2.42 -12.64
CA ILE A 64 11.65 -3.59 -13.31
C ILE A 64 10.56 -4.51 -13.86
N SER A 65 9.56 -4.86 -13.05
CA SER A 65 8.48 -5.74 -13.46
C SER A 65 7.67 -5.17 -14.64
N VAL A 66 7.34 -3.87 -14.61
CA VAL A 66 6.68 -3.19 -15.74
C VAL A 66 7.54 -3.24 -17.00
N GLY A 67 8.85 -2.96 -16.88
CA GLY A 67 9.78 -3.03 -18.00
C GLY A 67 9.87 -4.45 -18.59
N LEU A 68 9.97 -5.48 -17.76
CA LEU A 68 9.99 -6.88 -18.19
C LEU A 68 8.68 -7.30 -18.87
N CYS A 69 7.52 -6.88 -18.33
CA CYS A 69 6.22 -7.06 -18.96
C CYS A 69 6.19 -6.45 -20.37
N GLN A 70 6.74 -5.24 -20.54
CA GLN A 70 6.79 -4.56 -21.84
C GLN A 70 7.74 -5.26 -22.82
N ILE A 71 8.93 -5.68 -22.36
CA ILE A 71 9.90 -6.46 -23.15
C ILE A 71 9.29 -7.77 -23.65
N LEU A 72 8.50 -8.44 -22.81
CA LEU A 72 7.80 -9.68 -23.14
C LEU A 72 6.52 -9.45 -23.96
N GLY A 73 6.07 -8.21 -24.13
CA GLY A 73 4.84 -7.88 -24.85
C GLY A 73 3.55 -8.20 -24.09
N LEU A 74 3.58 -8.36 -22.77
CA LEU A 74 2.41 -8.76 -21.96
C LEU A 74 1.32 -7.69 -21.86
N HIS A 75 1.65 -6.44 -22.22
CA HIS A 75 0.71 -5.32 -22.37
C HIS A 75 -0.17 -5.45 -23.61
N ARG A 76 0.15 -6.39 -24.52
CA ARG A 76 -0.55 -6.57 -25.78
C ARG A 76 -1.46 -7.77 -25.76
N ASN A 77 -2.53 -7.73 -26.55
CA ASN A 77 -3.35 -8.90 -26.82
C ASN A 77 -2.66 -9.82 -27.85
N PRO A 78 -2.14 -11.00 -27.44
CA PRO A 78 -1.51 -11.93 -28.37
C PRO A 78 -2.47 -12.49 -29.43
N ASP A 79 -3.79 -12.31 -29.27
CA ASP A 79 -4.84 -12.80 -30.15
C ASP A 79 -5.58 -11.69 -30.90
N ALA A 80 -5.08 -10.44 -30.91
CA ALA A 80 -5.77 -9.27 -31.46
C ALA A 80 -6.23 -9.44 -32.93
N THR A 81 -5.41 -10.09 -33.75
CA THR A 81 -5.71 -10.33 -35.18
C THR A 81 -6.11 -11.77 -35.46
N ARG A 82 -5.43 -12.73 -34.85
CA ARG A 82 -5.71 -14.16 -34.92
C ARG A 82 -5.16 -14.84 -33.68
N ARG A 83 -5.78 -15.95 -33.29
CA ARG A 83 -5.32 -16.74 -32.15
C ARG A 83 -3.90 -17.27 -32.39
N ASN A 84 -2.96 -16.90 -31.54
CA ASN A 84 -1.56 -17.32 -31.67
C ASN A 84 -1.35 -18.72 -31.07
N SER A 85 -1.44 -19.78 -31.87
CA SER A 85 -1.35 -21.16 -31.39
C SER A 85 -0.02 -21.54 -30.71
N ALA A 86 1.04 -20.73 -30.85
CA ALA A 86 2.30 -20.95 -30.15
C ALA A 86 2.21 -20.65 -28.64
N ILE A 87 1.19 -19.91 -28.20
CA ILE A 87 0.96 -19.57 -26.80
C ILE A 87 -0.19 -20.44 -26.27
N THR A 88 0.11 -21.24 -25.25
CA THR A 88 -0.86 -22.07 -24.55
C THR A 88 -1.85 -21.22 -23.76
N ASP A 89 -3.03 -21.77 -23.44
CA ASP A 89 -4.01 -21.06 -22.62
C ASP A 89 -3.48 -20.74 -21.21
N GLN A 90 -2.75 -21.68 -20.60
CA GLN A 90 -2.11 -21.46 -19.30
C GLN A 90 -1.13 -20.27 -19.34
N GLN A 91 -0.32 -20.15 -20.41
CA GLN A 91 0.56 -18.99 -20.57
C GLN A 91 -0.23 -17.68 -20.71
N ARG A 92 -1.35 -17.66 -21.45
CA ARG A 92 -2.19 -16.46 -21.55
C ARG A 92 -2.75 -16.03 -20.20
N HIS A 93 -3.24 -17.00 -19.43
CA HIS A 93 -3.78 -16.75 -18.08
C HIS A 93 -2.69 -16.20 -17.14
N LEU A 94 -1.49 -16.79 -17.15
CA LEU A 94 -0.35 -16.29 -16.39
C LEU A 94 0.05 -14.87 -16.82
N TRP A 95 0.20 -14.63 -18.13
CA TRP A 95 0.64 -13.35 -18.66
C TRP A 95 -0.35 -12.21 -18.35
N ARG A 96 -1.66 -12.46 -18.47
CA ARG A 96 -2.68 -11.49 -18.04
C ARG A 96 -2.56 -11.18 -16.55
N ARG A 97 -2.37 -12.18 -15.70
CA ARG A 97 -2.19 -11.95 -14.25
C ARG A 97 -0.95 -11.15 -13.93
N LEU A 98 0.18 -11.46 -14.56
CA LEU A 98 1.42 -10.72 -14.36
C LEU A 98 1.25 -9.26 -14.78
N TRP A 99 0.66 -9.01 -15.95
CA TRP A 99 0.38 -7.66 -16.43
C TRP A 99 -0.53 -6.89 -15.48
N TRP A 100 -1.70 -7.44 -15.15
CA TRP A 100 -2.69 -6.73 -14.33
C TRP A 100 -2.24 -6.58 -12.86
N THR A 101 -1.40 -7.48 -12.36
CA THR A 101 -0.75 -7.29 -11.05
C THR A 101 0.26 -6.16 -11.09
N CYS A 102 1.08 -6.06 -12.14
CA CYS A 102 1.98 -4.91 -12.34
C CYS A 102 1.18 -3.60 -12.45
N PHE A 103 0.07 -3.61 -13.18
CA PHE A 103 -0.85 -2.47 -13.30
C PHE A 103 -1.38 -2.02 -11.94
N PHE A 104 -1.93 -2.95 -11.14
CA PHE A 104 -2.37 -2.67 -9.78
C PHE A 104 -1.24 -2.00 -8.97
N ARG A 105 -0.05 -2.61 -8.97
CA ARG A 105 1.09 -2.08 -8.22
C ARG A 105 1.51 -0.68 -8.67
N ASP A 106 1.53 -0.43 -9.98
CA ASP A 106 1.86 0.89 -10.53
C ASP A 106 0.90 1.96 -10.02
N ARG A 107 -0.42 1.72 -10.05
CA ARG A 107 -1.43 2.70 -9.60
C ARG A 107 -1.34 3.01 -8.13
N TRP A 108 -1.28 1.99 -7.29
CA TRP A 108 -1.30 2.18 -5.84
C TRP A 108 0.02 2.71 -5.30
N LEU A 109 1.17 2.28 -5.85
CA LEU A 109 2.45 2.88 -5.46
C LEU A 109 2.60 4.32 -5.96
N SER A 110 2.05 4.65 -7.13
CA SER A 110 2.03 6.04 -7.63
C SER A 110 1.32 6.96 -6.65
N LEU A 111 0.16 6.51 -6.15
CA LEU A 111 -0.56 7.22 -5.09
C LEU A 111 0.28 7.35 -3.81
N THR A 112 0.74 6.22 -3.25
CA THR A 112 1.32 6.20 -1.89
C THR A 112 2.76 6.72 -1.81
N LEU A 113 3.40 6.97 -2.95
CA LEU A 113 4.74 7.52 -3.03
C LEU A 113 4.78 8.89 -3.76
N GLY A 114 3.63 9.41 -4.20
CA GLY A 114 3.55 10.65 -4.97
C GLY A 114 4.31 10.62 -6.29
N ARG A 115 4.28 9.48 -7.00
CA ARG A 115 5.07 9.27 -8.22
C ARG A 115 4.18 9.15 -9.46
N PRO A 116 4.66 9.55 -10.66
CA PRO A 116 3.91 9.37 -11.89
C PRO A 116 3.73 7.90 -12.24
N MET A 117 2.52 7.53 -12.68
CA MET A 117 2.22 6.20 -13.20
C MET A 117 3.07 5.86 -14.43
N ARG A 118 3.59 4.63 -14.50
CA ARG A 118 4.41 4.15 -15.62
C ARG A 118 3.60 3.58 -16.78
N ILE A 119 2.43 3.03 -16.48
CA ILE A 119 1.60 2.37 -17.49
C ILE A 119 0.55 3.36 -18.01
N ASP A 120 0.62 3.74 -19.29
CA ASP A 120 -0.53 4.35 -19.98
C ASP A 120 -1.38 3.25 -20.62
N LEU A 121 -2.67 3.21 -20.29
CA LEU A 121 -3.59 2.24 -20.87
C LEU A 121 -3.85 2.48 -22.35
N ASN A 122 -3.57 3.68 -22.87
CA ASN A 122 -3.68 3.97 -24.31
C ASN A 122 -2.67 3.19 -25.15
N ASP A 123 -1.57 2.72 -24.55
CA ASP A 123 -0.53 1.92 -25.21
C ASP A 123 -0.77 0.41 -25.07
N CYS A 124 -1.91 0.01 -24.51
CA CYS A 124 -2.20 -1.37 -24.12
C CYS A 124 -3.50 -1.86 -24.76
N ASP A 125 -3.51 -3.07 -25.30
CA ASP A 125 -4.72 -3.74 -25.81
C ASP A 125 -4.98 -5.11 -25.15
N VAL A 126 -4.17 -5.49 -24.14
CA VAL A 126 -4.38 -6.71 -23.36
C VAL A 126 -5.79 -6.75 -22.73
N PRO A 127 -6.53 -7.87 -22.87
CA PRO A 127 -7.88 -7.99 -22.32
C PRO A 127 -7.90 -7.89 -20.79
N MET A 128 -9.00 -7.38 -20.25
CA MET A 128 -9.26 -7.39 -18.81
C MET A 128 -9.14 -8.81 -18.26
N THR A 129 -8.58 -8.93 -17.07
CA THR A 129 -8.43 -10.23 -16.41
C THR A 129 -9.77 -10.75 -15.89
N SER A 130 -9.86 -12.06 -15.68
CA SER A 130 -11.04 -12.76 -15.16
C SER A 130 -10.66 -13.73 -14.06
N ALA A 131 -11.63 -14.17 -13.27
CA ALA A 131 -11.42 -15.16 -12.22
C ALA A 131 -10.80 -16.48 -12.75
N ALA A 132 -11.12 -16.85 -13.99
CA ALA A 132 -10.55 -18.02 -14.65
C ALA A 132 -9.03 -17.94 -14.82
N ASP A 133 -8.46 -16.73 -14.96
CA ASP A 133 -7.01 -16.56 -15.08
C ASP A 133 -6.28 -17.08 -13.83
N LEU A 134 -6.85 -16.89 -12.63
CA LEU A 134 -6.31 -17.40 -11.37
C LEU A 134 -6.59 -18.89 -11.17
N GLN A 135 -7.81 -19.33 -11.47
CA GLN A 135 -8.23 -20.72 -11.25
C GLN A 135 -7.46 -21.73 -12.13
N SER A 136 -7.05 -21.30 -13.33
CA SER A 136 -6.34 -22.18 -14.29
C SER A 136 -5.05 -22.78 -13.75
N ASP A 137 -4.32 -22.08 -12.87
CA ASP A 137 -3.08 -22.58 -12.26
C ASP A 137 -3.30 -23.72 -11.28
N VAL A 138 -4.43 -23.68 -10.59
CA VAL A 138 -4.75 -24.62 -9.53
C VAL A 138 -5.34 -25.91 -10.09
N ALA A 139 -5.90 -25.86 -11.29
CA ALA A 139 -6.50 -27.02 -11.95
C ALA A 139 -5.50 -28.19 -12.15
N ALA A 140 -4.20 -27.90 -12.26
CA ALA A 140 -3.16 -28.91 -12.40
C ALA A 140 -2.64 -29.48 -11.05
N ILE A 141 -3.04 -28.89 -9.91
CA ILE A 141 -2.54 -29.29 -8.58
C ILE A 141 -3.31 -30.53 -8.10
N PRO A 142 -2.63 -31.58 -7.59
CA PRO A 142 -3.30 -32.76 -7.05
C PRO A 142 -4.29 -32.40 -5.93
N ALA A 143 -5.46 -33.03 -5.91
CA ALA A 143 -6.55 -32.69 -4.97
C ALA A 143 -6.13 -32.72 -3.49
N SER A 144 -5.26 -33.65 -3.08
CA SER A 144 -4.73 -33.71 -1.72
C SER A 144 -3.85 -32.51 -1.35
N THR A 145 -3.06 -32.02 -2.29
CA THR A 145 -2.23 -30.81 -2.13
C THR A 145 -3.10 -29.57 -2.16
N ALA A 146 -4.06 -29.51 -3.09
CA ALA A 146 -5.01 -28.40 -3.18
C ALA A 146 -5.80 -28.25 -1.87
N ALA A 147 -6.32 -29.35 -1.32
CA ALA A 147 -7.06 -29.32 -0.04
C ALA A 147 -6.21 -28.87 1.16
N SER A 148 -4.88 -28.93 1.07
CA SER A 148 -3.97 -28.55 2.17
C SER A 148 -3.52 -27.09 2.10
N PHE A 149 -3.46 -26.49 0.91
CA PHE A 149 -2.81 -25.20 0.68
C PHE A 149 -3.65 -24.17 -0.08
N ILE A 150 -4.72 -24.61 -0.74
CA ILE A 150 -5.58 -23.73 -1.53
C ILE A 150 -6.88 -23.48 -0.77
N PRO A 151 -7.25 -22.21 -0.54
CA PRO A 151 -8.52 -21.86 0.07
C PRO A 151 -9.71 -22.45 -0.71
N HIS A 152 -10.69 -23.02 0.00
CA HIS A 152 -11.88 -23.62 -0.63
C HIS A 152 -12.74 -22.60 -1.38
N ASP A 153 -12.60 -21.32 -1.02
CA ASP A 153 -13.28 -20.16 -1.57
C ASP A 153 -12.41 -19.39 -2.59
N LEU A 154 -11.37 -20.01 -3.17
CA LEU A 154 -10.51 -19.41 -4.20
C LEU A 154 -11.30 -18.75 -5.34
N SER A 155 -12.39 -19.35 -5.79
CA SER A 155 -13.20 -18.79 -6.87
C SER A 155 -13.77 -17.42 -6.52
N TRP A 156 -14.19 -17.26 -5.27
CA TRP A 156 -14.67 -16.00 -4.73
C TRP A 156 -13.50 -15.00 -4.61
N MET A 157 -12.34 -15.44 -4.09
CA MET A 157 -11.15 -14.59 -3.98
C MET A 157 -10.65 -14.11 -5.36
N ALA A 158 -10.77 -14.96 -6.38
CA ALA A 158 -10.40 -14.62 -7.75
C ALA A 158 -11.30 -13.53 -8.34
N GLN A 159 -12.60 -13.56 -8.04
CA GLN A 159 -13.52 -12.48 -8.41
C GLN A 159 -13.17 -11.17 -7.68
N HIS A 160 -12.80 -11.25 -6.40
CA HIS A 160 -12.38 -10.09 -5.60
C HIS A 160 -11.14 -9.42 -6.15
N TRP A 161 -10.18 -10.23 -6.63
CA TRP A 161 -9.01 -9.71 -7.32
C TRP A 161 -9.37 -8.96 -8.61
N VAL A 162 -10.32 -9.46 -9.41
CA VAL A 162 -10.80 -8.75 -10.61
C VAL A 162 -11.37 -7.38 -10.24
N THR A 163 -12.24 -7.31 -9.22
CA THR A 163 -12.80 -6.05 -8.70
C THR A 163 -11.69 -5.09 -8.24
N LEU A 164 -10.66 -5.59 -7.57
CA LEU A 164 -9.51 -4.77 -7.17
C LEU A 164 -8.78 -4.16 -8.39
N ILE A 165 -8.63 -4.91 -9.48
CA ILE A 165 -8.05 -4.38 -10.73
C ILE A 165 -8.94 -3.30 -11.34
N GLU A 166 -10.26 -3.49 -11.35
CA GLU A 166 -11.22 -2.50 -11.86
C GLU A 166 -11.16 -1.19 -11.06
N MET A 167 -11.17 -1.27 -9.73
CA MET A 167 -10.99 -0.12 -8.85
C MET A 167 -9.65 0.59 -9.09
N SER A 168 -8.60 -0.17 -9.41
CA SER A 168 -7.28 0.41 -9.73
C SER A 168 -7.28 1.20 -11.04
N LYS A 169 -8.15 0.85 -12.00
CA LYS A 169 -8.36 1.66 -13.22
C LYS A 169 -9.02 2.99 -12.87
N ILE A 170 -10.03 2.96 -11.99
CA ILE A 170 -10.68 4.16 -11.47
C ILE A 170 -9.69 5.05 -10.73
N LEU A 171 -8.85 4.46 -9.85
CA LEU A 171 -7.76 5.21 -9.19
C LEU A 171 -6.85 5.88 -10.22
N GLY A 172 -6.46 5.17 -11.28
CA GLY A 172 -5.65 5.74 -12.36
C GLY A 172 -6.33 6.94 -13.03
N ALA A 173 -7.64 6.91 -13.24
CA ALA A 173 -8.40 8.04 -13.77
C ALA A 173 -8.46 9.23 -12.80
N VAL A 174 -8.64 8.97 -11.49
CA VAL A 174 -8.58 10.00 -10.44
C VAL A 174 -7.21 10.67 -10.40
N LEU A 175 -6.13 9.88 -10.42
CA LEU A 175 -4.76 10.40 -10.43
C LEU A 175 -4.49 11.23 -11.69
N LYS A 176 -4.94 10.77 -12.85
CA LYS A 176 -4.78 11.47 -14.13
C LYS A 176 -5.54 12.81 -14.16
N LEU A 177 -6.77 12.84 -13.64
CA LEU A 177 -7.61 14.04 -13.66
C LEU A 177 -7.13 15.10 -12.65
N ASN A 178 -6.71 14.67 -11.45
CA ASN A 178 -6.55 15.57 -10.31
C ASN A 178 -5.11 15.76 -9.82
N TYR A 179 -4.18 14.88 -10.20
CA TYR A 179 -2.84 14.82 -9.60
C TYR A 179 -1.69 14.80 -10.62
N GLN A 180 -1.95 15.14 -11.88
CA GLN A 180 -0.86 15.41 -12.83
C GLN A 180 -0.25 16.79 -12.58
N THR A 181 1.09 16.87 -12.60
CA THR A 181 1.85 18.11 -12.39
C THR A 181 1.43 19.23 -13.35
N LEU A 182 1.21 18.87 -14.62
CA LEU A 182 0.70 19.78 -15.65
C LEU A 182 -0.71 19.33 -16.04
N ARG A 183 -1.70 19.70 -15.23
CA ARG A 183 -3.11 19.46 -15.57
C ARG A 183 -3.84 20.73 -15.94
N ALA A 184 -4.76 20.60 -16.89
CA ALA A 184 -5.83 21.57 -17.03
C ALA A 184 -6.80 21.41 -15.86
N ARG A 185 -7.50 22.49 -15.52
CA ARG A 185 -8.57 22.44 -14.54
C ARG A 185 -9.71 21.58 -15.11
N PRO A 186 -10.21 20.59 -14.35
CA PRO A 186 -11.23 19.68 -14.86
C PRO A 186 -12.56 20.40 -15.03
N SER A 187 -13.27 20.13 -16.12
CA SER A 187 -14.64 20.61 -16.30
C SER A 187 -15.61 19.90 -15.36
N LEU A 188 -16.70 20.57 -14.98
CA LEU A 188 -17.72 20.00 -14.09
C LEU A 188 -18.24 18.65 -14.61
N ALA A 189 -18.46 18.53 -15.92
CA ALA A 189 -18.91 17.29 -16.55
C ALA A 189 -17.90 16.14 -16.40
N GLN A 190 -16.59 16.41 -16.49
CA GLN A 190 -15.56 15.38 -16.25
C GLN A 190 -15.54 14.93 -14.79
N VAL A 191 -15.71 15.87 -13.86
CA VAL A 191 -15.79 15.55 -12.43
C VAL A 191 -17.02 14.70 -12.12
N GLU A 192 -18.19 15.07 -12.63
CA GLU A 192 -19.45 14.34 -12.43
C GLU A 192 -19.42 12.95 -13.09
N ALA A 193 -18.84 12.83 -14.29
CA ALA A 193 -18.70 11.55 -14.96
C ALA A 193 -17.79 10.59 -14.17
N LEU A 194 -16.63 11.08 -13.71
CA LEU A 194 -15.71 10.25 -12.92
C LEU A 194 -16.32 9.90 -11.56
N GLU A 195 -17.05 10.82 -10.92
CA GLU A 195 -17.79 10.53 -9.69
C GLU A 195 -18.81 9.39 -9.90
N ALA A 196 -19.57 9.43 -10.99
CA ALA A 196 -20.52 8.37 -11.33
C ALA A 196 -19.83 7.01 -11.54
N GLU A 197 -18.68 6.98 -12.23
CA GLU A 197 -17.88 5.76 -12.40
C GLU A 197 -17.38 5.19 -11.07
N ILE A 198 -16.92 6.07 -10.15
CA ILE A 198 -16.52 5.64 -8.80
C ILE A 198 -17.71 5.00 -8.07
N MET A 199 -18.90 5.62 -8.12
CA MET A 199 -20.09 5.11 -7.44
C MET A 199 -20.55 3.76 -8.00
N LEU A 200 -20.42 3.54 -9.30
CA LEU A 200 -20.72 2.26 -9.94
C LEU A 200 -19.75 1.14 -9.55
N CYS A 201 -18.54 1.49 -9.11
CA CYS A 201 -17.49 0.55 -8.71
C CYS A 201 -17.48 0.26 -7.19
N GLN A 202 -18.55 0.61 -6.47
CA GLN A 202 -18.65 0.32 -5.04
C GLN A 202 -18.61 -1.19 -4.78
N PRO A 203 -17.65 -1.70 -3.98
CA PRO A 203 -17.59 -3.13 -3.66
C PRO A 203 -18.74 -3.52 -2.71
N SER A 204 -19.23 -4.75 -2.86
CA SER A 204 -20.21 -5.32 -1.93
C SER A 204 -19.62 -5.38 -0.51
N ALA A 205 -20.45 -5.09 0.48
CA ALA A 205 -20.12 -5.28 1.90
C ALA A 205 -20.71 -6.60 2.44
N ASP A 206 -21.43 -7.35 1.61
CA ASP A 206 -22.11 -8.57 2.04
C ASP A 206 -21.09 -9.70 2.25
N VAL A 207 -21.09 -10.25 3.47
CA VAL A 207 -20.29 -11.42 3.82
C VAL A 207 -21.14 -12.67 3.56
N GLU A 208 -20.79 -13.43 2.53
CA GLU A 208 -21.45 -14.69 2.23
C GLU A 208 -21.17 -15.74 3.34
N PRO A 209 -22.16 -16.55 3.74
CA PRO A 209 -21.94 -17.61 4.71
C PRO A 209 -20.90 -18.64 4.21
N GLY A 210 -19.91 -18.96 5.04
CA GLY A 210 -18.92 -20.02 4.75
C GLY A 210 -17.61 -19.56 4.11
N LEU A 211 -17.40 -18.24 3.96
CA LEU A 211 -16.10 -17.68 3.58
C LEU A 211 -15.04 -17.92 4.65
N SER A 212 -13.79 -18.07 4.20
CA SER A 212 -12.60 -18.12 5.07
C SER A 212 -12.36 -16.76 5.74
N ARG A 213 -11.60 -16.75 6.85
CA ARG A 213 -11.23 -15.49 7.56
C ARG A 213 -10.44 -14.56 6.65
N GLU A 214 -9.57 -15.14 5.83
CA GLU A 214 -8.79 -14.47 4.80
C GLU A 214 -9.68 -13.77 3.78
N SER A 215 -10.72 -14.45 3.30
CA SER A 215 -11.70 -13.86 2.37
C SER A 215 -12.47 -12.72 3.00
N VAL A 216 -12.93 -12.86 4.25
CA VAL A 216 -13.59 -11.77 4.99
C VAL A 216 -12.67 -10.55 5.13
N PHE A 217 -11.39 -10.77 5.43
CA PHE A 217 -10.39 -9.69 5.40
C PHE A 217 -10.36 -8.99 4.03
N TYR A 218 -10.38 -9.74 2.93
CA TYR A 218 -10.33 -9.15 1.58
C TYR A 218 -11.58 -8.33 1.23
N ILE A 219 -12.76 -8.63 1.80
CA ILE A 219 -13.95 -7.76 1.68
C ILE A 219 -13.66 -6.39 2.28
N HIS A 220 -13.24 -6.37 3.54
CA HIS A 220 -12.90 -5.12 4.23
C HIS A 220 -11.72 -4.41 3.56
N HIS A 221 -10.75 -5.14 3.04
CA HIS A 221 -9.63 -4.56 2.33
C HIS A 221 -10.06 -3.90 1.01
N LEU A 222 -11.04 -4.45 0.28
CA LEU A 222 -11.65 -3.75 -0.86
C LEU A 222 -12.36 -2.47 -0.41
N GLN A 223 -13.08 -2.49 0.71
CA GLN A 223 -13.70 -1.28 1.27
C GLN A 223 -12.65 -0.20 1.58
N LEU A 224 -11.50 -0.56 2.17
CA LEU A 224 -10.40 0.38 2.42
C LEU A 224 -9.86 1.03 1.12
N HIS A 225 -9.66 0.23 0.06
CA HIS A 225 -9.27 0.78 -1.24
C HIS A 225 -10.35 1.71 -1.80
N TYR A 226 -11.63 1.36 -1.65
CA TYR A 226 -12.74 2.16 -2.15
C TYR A 226 -12.83 3.51 -1.43
N GLN A 227 -12.77 3.50 -0.09
CA GLN A 227 -12.74 4.74 0.69
C GLN A 227 -11.51 5.59 0.34
N THR A 228 -10.35 4.96 0.10
CA THR A 228 -9.15 5.67 -0.36
C THR A 228 -9.40 6.38 -1.68
N ILE A 229 -9.99 5.72 -2.68
CA ILE A 229 -10.31 6.33 -3.98
C ILE A 229 -11.26 7.52 -3.80
N LEU A 230 -12.32 7.36 -2.99
CA LEU A 230 -13.26 8.45 -2.70
C LEU A 230 -12.57 9.66 -2.05
N ILE A 231 -11.73 9.43 -1.04
CA ILE A 231 -10.98 10.50 -0.38
C ILE A 231 -10.07 11.21 -1.38
N MET A 232 -9.32 10.46 -2.18
CA MET A 232 -8.42 11.02 -3.19
C MET A 232 -9.19 11.80 -4.27
N PHE A 233 -10.39 11.38 -4.62
CA PHE A 233 -11.25 12.11 -5.55
C PHE A 233 -11.79 13.41 -4.94
N TYR A 234 -12.38 13.35 -3.74
CA TYR A 234 -13.06 14.50 -3.14
C TYR A 234 -12.12 15.54 -2.51
N ARG A 235 -10.95 15.13 -2.01
CA ARG A 235 -10.09 16.01 -1.21
C ARG A 235 -9.61 17.25 -1.98
N ILE A 236 -9.31 17.10 -3.27
CA ILE A 236 -8.82 18.21 -4.12
C ILE A 236 -9.83 19.34 -4.21
N TYR A 237 -11.12 19.01 -4.16
CA TYR A 237 -12.23 19.93 -4.29
C TYR A 237 -12.66 20.58 -2.96
N ARG A 238 -11.89 20.38 -1.89
CA ARG A 238 -12.04 21.16 -0.64
C ARG A 238 -11.58 22.60 -0.84
N SER A 239 -10.55 22.81 -1.66
CA SER A 239 -9.98 24.11 -2.00
C SER A 239 -10.25 24.48 -3.46
N GLU A 240 -10.22 23.51 -4.38
CA GLU A 240 -10.47 23.76 -5.80
C GLU A 240 -11.95 23.67 -6.19
N THR A 241 -12.26 24.17 -7.38
CA THR A 241 -13.58 24.06 -8.02
C THR A 241 -13.38 23.76 -9.50
N PRO A 242 -14.29 23.03 -10.17
CA PRO A 242 -14.15 22.70 -11.58
C PRO A 242 -14.53 23.86 -12.48
N ASP A 243 -14.06 23.79 -13.73
CA ASP A 243 -14.46 24.72 -14.78
C ASP A 243 -15.92 24.50 -15.19
N GLY A 244 -16.65 25.60 -15.40
CA GLY A 244 -18.08 25.57 -15.74
C GLY A 244 -19.03 25.49 -14.55
N LEU A 245 -18.53 25.46 -13.30
CA LEU A 245 -19.37 25.59 -12.12
C LEU A 245 -19.88 27.02 -11.96
N ASP A 246 -21.19 27.19 -11.82
CA ASP A 246 -21.81 28.49 -11.52
C ASP A 246 -21.28 29.04 -10.17
N PRO A 247 -20.74 30.28 -10.12
CA PRO A 247 -20.24 30.89 -8.89
C PRO A 247 -21.26 30.90 -7.74
N SER A 248 -22.56 31.00 -8.05
CA SER A 248 -23.64 30.97 -7.05
C SER A 248 -23.77 29.63 -6.34
N HIS A 249 -23.36 28.53 -6.98
CA HIS A 249 -23.39 27.18 -6.43
C HIS A 249 -22.07 26.74 -5.79
N GLN A 250 -21.01 27.54 -5.92
CA GLN A 250 -19.65 27.18 -5.53
C GLN A 250 -19.54 26.71 -4.08
N GLN A 251 -20.08 27.49 -3.13
CA GLN A 251 -19.99 27.19 -1.71
C GLN A 251 -20.73 25.89 -1.35
N ARG A 252 -21.95 25.70 -1.87
CA ARG A 252 -22.76 24.50 -1.64
C ARG A 252 -22.08 23.25 -2.21
N TRP A 253 -21.49 23.39 -3.40
CA TRP A 253 -20.76 22.31 -4.06
C TRP A 253 -19.51 21.91 -3.27
N GLN A 254 -18.68 22.86 -2.82
CA GLN A 254 -17.50 22.54 -1.99
C GLN A 254 -17.88 21.95 -0.64
N GLN A 255 -19.00 22.39 -0.04
CA GLN A 255 -19.52 21.78 1.19
C GLN A 255 -19.91 20.31 0.97
N ARG A 256 -20.52 19.97 -0.17
CA ARG A 256 -20.78 18.56 -0.54
C ARG A 256 -19.48 17.78 -0.65
N MET A 257 -18.48 18.28 -1.40
CA MET A 257 -17.20 17.57 -1.58
C MET A 257 -16.47 17.34 -0.25
N ARG A 258 -16.44 18.34 0.63
CA ARG A 258 -15.92 18.19 2.00
C ARG A 258 -16.66 17.09 2.77
N ARG A 259 -17.98 17.13 2.77
CA ARG A 259 -18.82 16.15 3.48
C ARG A 259 -18.58 14.71 2.99
N GLU A 260 -18.47 14.51 1.68
CA GLU A 260 -18.23 13.17 1.12
C GLU A 260 -16.82 12.65 1.45
N ALA A 261 -15.79 13.51 1.44
CA ALA A 261 -14.46 13.16 1.91
C ALA A 261 -14.46 12.76 3.40
N ASP A 262 -15.15 13.54 4.25
CA ASP A 262 -15.25 13.26 5.69
C ASP A 262 -16.03 11.96 5.97
N ALA A 263 -17.06 11.68 5.18
CA ALA A 263 -17.83 10.44 5.25
C ALA A 263 -16.97 9.23 4.86
N ALA A 264 -16.19 9.33 3.78
CA ALA A 264 -15.28 8.26 3.37
C ALA A 264 -14.17 7.99 4.40
N ALA A 265 -13.60 9.04 4.99
CA ALA A 265 -12.65 8.91 6.09
C ALA A 265 -13.28 8.21 7.31
N SER A 266 -14.52 8.57 7.67
CA SER A 266 -15.24 7.91 8.77
C SER A 266 -15.54 6.43 8.50
N ARG A 267 -15.94 6.07 7.26
CA ARG A 267 -16.12 4.67 6.84
C ARG A 267 -14.83 3.87 6.86
N THR A 268 -13.69 4.54 6.70
CA THR A 268 -12.36 3.90 6.90
C THR A 268 -12.22 3.46 8.35
N ASN A 269 -12.51 4.31 9.34
CA ASN A 269 -12.50 3.90 10.76
C ASN A 269 -13.48 2.76 11.04
N GLU A 270 -14.71 2.82 10.53
CA GLU A 270 -15.69 1.73 10.70
C GLU A 270 -15.14 0.39 10.19
N THR A 271 -14.47 0.41 9.04
CA THR A 271 -13.82 -0.78 8.47
C THR A 271 -12.67 -1.28 9.35
N LEU A 272 -11.87 -0.36 9.92
CA LEU A 272 -10.80 -0.71 10.86
C LEU A 272 -11.35 -1.33 12.16
N ASP A 273 -12.46 -0.80 12.67
CA ASP A 273 -13.14 -1.33 13.85
C ASP A 273 -13.60 -2.77 13.61
N MET A 274 -14.21 -3.05 12.44
CA MET A 274 -14.61 -4.41 12.05
C MET A 274 -13.40 -5.35 11.95
N LEU A 275 -12.32 -4.93 11.27
CA LEU A 275 -11.09 -5.71 11.15
C LEU A 275 -10.46 -6.03 12.51
N ALA A 276 -10.51 -5.08 13.46
CA ALA A 276 -9.98 -5.28 14.80
C ALA A 276 -10.87 -6.20 15.63
N GLN A 277 -12.19 -6.00 15.62
CA GLN A 277 -13.16 -6.79 16.38
C GLN A 277 -13.15 -8.27 15.97
N GLU A 278 -12.98 -8.55 14.68
CA GLU A 278 -12.93 -9.92 14.15
C GLU A 278 -11.52 -10.55 14.21
N GLY A 279 -10.52 -9.79 14.66
CA GLY A 279 -9.13 -10.23 14.73
C GLY A 279 -8.51 -10.51 13.36
N LEU A 280 -8.86 -9.72 12.35
CA LEU A 280 -8.45 -9.90 10.95
C LEU A 280 -7.22 -9.07 10.57
N LEU A 281 -6.74 -8.18 11.45
CA LEU A 281 -5.55 -7.35 11.21
C LEU A 281 -4.28 -8.18 10.94
N GLU A 282 -4.25 -9.45 11.36
CA GLU A 282 -3.13 -10.37 11.12
C GLU A 282 -2.89 -10.71 9.63
N PHE A 283 -3.93 -10.53 8.80
CA PHE A 283 -3.92 -10.76 7.35
C PHE A 283 -3.51 -9.50 6.55
N ALA A 284 -3.27 -8.38 7.24
CA ALA A 284 -2.87 -7.13 6.60
C ALA A 284 -1.67 -7.33 5.68
N LEU A 285 -1.73 -6.67 4.53
CA LEU A 285 -0.72 -6.72 3.49
C LEU A 285 0.18 -5.49 3.55
N PRO A 286 1.35 -5.50 2.88
CA PRO A 286 2.26 -4.36 2.80
C PRO A 286 1.62 -3.05 2.33
N MET A 287 0.55 -3.14 1.52
CA MET A 287 -0.22 -1.98 1.04
C MET A 287 -1.30 -1.51 2.02
N THR A 288 -1.67 -2.31 3.02
CA THR A 288 -2.74 -1.96 3.96
C THR A 288 -2.41 -0.69 4.76
N PRO A 289 -1.22 -0.52 5.37
CA PRO A 289 -0.92 0.71 6.13
C PRO A 289 -1.03 2.00 5.27
N PRO A 290 -0.44 2.08 4.06
CA PRO A 290 -0.61 3.26 3.20
C PRO A 290 -2.06 3.64 2.87
N LEU A 291 -3.01 2.69 2.85
CA LEU A 291 -4.43 3.00 2.58
C LEU A 291 -5.10 3.83 3.69
N LEU A 292 -4.57 3.81 4.91
CA LEU A 292 -5.15 4.57 6.02
C LEU A 292 -4.73 6.05 5.96
N VAL A 293 -3.62 6.36 5.30
CA VAL A 293 -3.01 7.70 5.31
C VAL A 293 -3.99 8.77 4.80
N PRO A 294 -4.73 8.60 3.69
CA PRO A 294 -5.70 9.60 3.24
C PRO A 294 -6.79 9.90 4.27
N ALA A 295 -7.30 8.89 4.99
CA ALA A 295 -8.27 9.11 6.05
C ALA A 295 -7.64 9.85 7.23
N MET A 296 -6.43 9.47 7.64
CA MET A 296 -5.67 10.16 8.69
C MET A 296 -5.45 11.63 8.35
N GLN A 297 -5.14 11.97 7.09
CA GLN A 297 -5.04 13.35 6.61
C GLN A 297 -6.35 14.11 6.79
N ILE A 298 -7.48 13.55 6.36
CA ILE A 298 -8.79 14.19 6.52
C ILE A 298 -9.13 14.43 7.99
N HIS A 299 -8.87 13.47 8.89
CA HIS A 299 -9.08 13.66 10.32
C HIS A 299 -8.17 14.75 10.90
N LEU A 300 -6.90 14.78 10.49
CA LEU A 300 -5.94 15.79 10.92
C LEU A 300 -6.36 17.19 10.47
N LEU A 301 -6.72 17.39 9.20
CA LEU A 301 -7.21 18.67 8.69
C LEU A 301 -8.44 19.14 9.47
N ASN A 302 -9.37 18.22 9.76
CA ASN A 302 -10.57 18.54 10.52
C ASN A 302 -10.31 18.81 12.03
N CYS A 303 -9.11 18.53 12.55
CA CYS A 303 -8.71 18.94 13.90
C CYS A 303 -8.58 20.47 14.03
N ASN A 304 -8.39 21.20 12.92
CA ASN A 304 -8.36 22.66 12.92
C ASN A 304 -9.76 23.30 13.06
N SER A 305 -10.81 22.51 13.31
CA SER A 305 -12.17 23.03 13.51
C SER A 305 -12.23 24.04 14.66
N ALA A 306 -12.99 25.12 14.46
CA ALA A 306 -13.29 26.11 15.51
C ALA A 306 -14.17 25.53 16.64
N ASN A 307 -14.88 24.43 16.41
CA ASN A 307 -15.73 23.78 17.40
C ASN A 307 -14.92 22.77 18.24
N PRO A 308 -14.77 22.97 19.57
CA PRO A 308 -13.97 22.08 20.43
C PRO A 308 -14.44 20.62 20.45
N LEU A 309 -15.76 20.37 20.40
CA LEU A 309 -16.30 19.01 20.38
C LEU A 309 -15.96 18.32 19.05
N SER A 310 -16.16 19.03 17.94
CA SER A 310 -15.81 18.52 16.60
C SER A 310 -14.33 18.15 16.52
N ARG A 311 -13.47 19.05 17.00
CA ARG A 311 -12.03 18.87 17.10
C ARG A 311 -11.66 17.57 17.84
N ARG A 312 -12.20 17.39 19.05
CA ARG A 312 -11.94 16.19 19.88
C ARG A 312 -12.43 14.89 19.22
N LEU A 313 -13.59 14.93 18.56
CA LEU A 313 -14.10 13.76 17.83
C LEU A 313 -13.18 13.36 16.66
N GLN A 314 -12.62 14.33 15.95
CA GLN A 314 -11.68 14.05 14.85
C GLN A 314 -10.34 13.53 15.36
N LEU A 315 -9.84 14.06 16.48
CA LEU A 315 -8.64 13.54 17.13
C LEU A 315 -8.83 12.07 17.55
N ASN A 316 -10.00 11.70 18.09
CA ASN A 316 -10.29 10.30 18.43
C ASN A 316 -10.25 9.38 17.20
N LYS A 317 -10.84 9.80 16.08
CA LYS A 317 -10.79 9.04 14.82
C LYS A 317 -9.37 8.87 14.29
N LEU A 318 -8.56 9.93 14.37
CA LEU A 318 -7.15 9.86 14.01
C LEU A 318 -6.39 8.88 14.92
N ASN A 319 -6.63 8.95 16.24
CA ASN A 319 -6.01 8.05 17.20
C ASN A 319 -6.38 6.58 16.95
N THR A 320 -7.60 6.28 16.51
CA THR A 320 -7.97 4.92 16.06
C THR A 320 -7.06 4.42 14.92
N CYS A 321 -6.83 5.24 13.90
CA CYS A 321 -5.90 4.88 12.81
C CYS A 321 -4.46 4.69 13.32
N VAL A 322 -4.01 5.56 14.22
CA VAL A 322 -2.68 5.47 14.85
C VAL A 322 -2.52 4.18 15.66
N MET A 323 -3.52 3.77 16.43
CA MET A 323 -3.51 2.49 17.15
C MET A 323 -3.42 1.28 16.20
N VAL A 324 -4.11 1.32 15.06
CA VAL A 324 -3.99 0.25 14.05
C VAL A 324 -2.59 0.25 13.40
N MET A 325 -2.00 1.41 13.17
CA MET A 325 -0.60 1.52 12.71
C MET A 325 0.40 0.91 13.71
N GLU A 326 0.12 1.01 15.03
CA GLU A 326 0.92 0.36 16.08
C GLU A 326 0.88 -1.17 16.01
N GLU A 327 -0.23 -1.74 15.55
CA GLU A 327 -0.30 -3.17 15.27
C GLU A 327 0.49 -3.51 14.00
N PHE A 328 0.31 -2.72 12.94
CA PHE A 328 0.97 -2.97 11.65
C PHE A 328 2.49 -2.83 11.71
N GLN A 329 3.05 -1.93 12.53
CA GLN A 329 4.51 -1.75 12.63
C GLN A 329 5.26 -3.00 13.13
N LYS A 330 4.56 -3.93 13.80
CA LYS A 330 5.14 -5.23 14.20
C LYS A 330 5.61 -6.05 12.99
N THR A 331 5.02 -5.81 11.82
CA THR A 331 5.38 -6.48 10.57
C THR A 331 5.91 -5.52 9.51
N TYR A 332 5.37 -4.30 9.41
CA TYR A 332 5.61 -3.37 8.31
C TYR A 332 6.23 -2.06 8.81
N THR A 333 7.52 -1.84 8.52
CA THR A 333 8.25 -0.65 8.97
C THR A 333 7.58 0.65 8.55
N VAL A 334 6.99 0.72 7.35
CA VAL A 334 6.31 1.94 6.87
C VAL A 334 5.21 2.43 7.82
N ALA A 335 4.56 1.54 8.56
CA ALA A 335 3.55 1.91 9.55
C ALA A 335 4.14 2.70 10.73
N SER A 336 5.38 2.39 11.16
CA SER A 336 6.06 3.15 12.21
C SER A 336 6.37 4.58 11.77
N ILE A 337 6.73 4.77 10.50
CA ILE A 337 7.03 6.09 9.94
C ILE A 337 5.76 6.94 9.85
N TYR A 338 4.67 6.38 9.31
CA TYR A 338 3.37 7.08 9.30
C TYR A 338 2.93 7.44 10.72
N ARG A 339 3.04 6.50 11.67
CA ARG A 339 2.71 6.76 13.07
C ARG A 339 3.51 7.94 13.64
N GLU A 340 4.82 7.98 13.43
CA GLU A 340 5.68 9.05 13.95
C GLU A 340 5.30 10.42 13.36
N ILE A 341 5.10 10.49 12.04
CA ILE A 341 4.75 11.73 11.34
C ILE A 341 3.41 12.28 11.82
N PHE A 342 2.37 11.43 11.84
CA PHE A 342 1.05 11.87 12.32
C PHE A 342 1.07 12.18 13.82
N GLY A 343 1.87 11.46 14.61
CA GLY A 343 2.06 11.76 16.04
C GLY A 343 2.65 13.16 16.26
N LYS A 344 3.70 13.53 15.51
CA LYS A 344 4.29 14.88 15.55
C LYS A 344 3.31 15.95 15.05
N ALA A 345 2.55 15.68 13.99
CA ALA A 345 1.54 16.61 13.49
C ALA A 345 0.43 16.87 14.52
N VAL A 346 0.00 15.85 15.28
CA VAL A 346 -0.95 16.02 16.37
C VAL A 346 -0.36 16.88 17.50
N GLN A 347 0.90 16.67 17.87
CA GLN A 347 1.58 17.49 18.89
C GLN A 347 1.62 18.98 18.50
N HIS A 348 1.71 19.30 17.21
CA HIS A 348 1.64 20.67 16.72
C HIS A 348 0.28 21.34 17.01
N PHE A 349 -0.83 20.63 16.83
CA PHE A 349 -2.17 21.15 17.14
C PHE A 349 -2.54 21.11 18.62
N TYR A 350 -1.94 20.19 19.39
CA TYR A 350 -2.26 19.98 20.80
C TYR A 350 -0.99 19.83 21.66
N PRO A 351 -0.27 20.93 21.92
CA PRO A 351 0.97 20.88 22.69
C PRO A 351 0.79 20.41 24.15
N THR A 352 -0.45 20.37 24.66
CA THR A 352 -0.77 20.22 26.10
C THR A 352 -1.71 19.07 26.46
N ASP A 353 -2.29 18.35 25.49
CA ASP A 353 -3.33 17.33 25.75
C ASP A 353 -2.86 15.87 25.56
N ILE A 354 -1.57 15.64 25.33
CA ILE A 354 -1.00 14.28 25.22
C ILE A 354 -0.09 14.06 26.43
N ALA A 355 -0.56 13.27 27.40
CA ALA A 355 0.36 12.61 28.33
C ALA A 355 1.44 11.92 27.49
N PRO A 356 2.75 12.04 27.84
CA PRO A 356 3.84 11.65 26.95
C PRO A 356 3.57 10.25 26.41
N MET A 357 3.45 10.15 25.07
CA MET A 357 3.50 8.84 24.43
C MET A 357 4.80 8.21 24.89
N ASP A 358 4.67 7.07 25.59
CA ASP A 358 5.76 6.38 26.23
C ASP A 358 6.82 6.03 25.17
N THR A 359 7.83 6.88 25.03
CA THR A 359 9.04 6.61 24.25
C THR A 359 9.94 5.61 24.98
N SER A 360 9.52 5.10 26.13
CA SER A 360 10.16 4.00 26.85
C SER A 360 9.75 2.63 26.28
N ALA A 361 9.95 2.42 24.98
CA ALA A 361 10.27 1.08 24.55
C ALA A 361 11.64 0.75 25.17
N ASN A 362 11.61 -0.03 26.26
CA ASN A 362 12.77 -0.56 26.96
C ASN A 362 13.88 -0.97 25.98
N ILE A 363 14.86 -0.09 25.79
CA ILE A 363 16.23 -0.50 25.47
C ILE A 363 16.79 -1.08 26.77
N ALA A 364 16.30 -2.27 27.12
CA ALA A 364 16.96 -3.07 28.13
C ALA A 364 18.30 -3.48 27.51
N ALA A 365 19.37 -2.81 27.94
CA ALA A 365 20.71 -3.30 27.76
C ALA A 365 20.76 -4.74 28.27
N VAL A 366 20.79 -5.70 27.34
CA VAL A 366 20.97 -7.11 27.67
C VAL A 366 22.36 -7.23 28.29
N PRO A 367 22.50 -7.74 29.53
CA PRO A 367 23.81 -8.02 30.08
C PRO A 367 24.45 -9.10 29.21
N ALA A 368 25.66 -8.83 28.74
CA ALA A 368 26.46 -9.77 27.98
C ALA A 368 26.65 -11.05 28.82
N ASN A 369 25.86 -12.08 28.52
CA ASN A 369 26.12 -13.45 28.97
C ASN A 369 25.59 -14.45 27.95
N THR A 370 26.56 -15.07 27.26
CA THR A 370 26.53 -16.41 26.65
C THR A 370 25.40 -16.71 25.66
N LEU A 371 25.59 -16.29 24.41
CA LEU A 371 25.00 -16.94 23.23
C LEU A 371 25.76 -18.25 22.94
N HIS A 372 25.06 -19.37 23.06
CA HIS A 372 25.44 -20.62 22.40
C HIS A 372 24.77 -20.66 21.02
N THR A 373 25.55 -20.46 19.96
CA THR A 373 25.19 -20.83 18.59
C THR A 373 25.79 -22.21 18.28
N PRO A 374 25.04 -23.18 17.73
CA PRO A 374 25.66 -24.34 17.11
C PRO A 374 26.04 -24.00 15.66
N ALA A 375 27.34 -23.92 15.39
CA ALA A 375 27.89 -23.94 14.03
C ALA A 375 28.19 -25.40 13.61
N PRO A 376 28.05 -25.77 12.33
CA PRO A 376 28.69 -26.96 11.80
C PRO A 376 30.19 -26.73 11.56
N ALA A 377 30.93 -27.83 11.52
CA ALA A 377 32.36 -27.94 11.82
C ALA A 377 33.36 -27.32 10.81
N SER A 378 34.51 -26.91 11.38
CA SER A 378 35.87 -26.71 10.81
C SER A 378 36.07 -25.53 9.84
N ALA A 379 37.10 -24.68 9.91
CA ALA A 379 38.43 -24.78 10.52
C ALA A 379 39.06 -23.40 10.89
N ARG A 380 39.76 -23.39 12.03
CA ARG A 380 41.02 -22.70 12.44
C ARG A 380 41.32 -21.23 12.02
N ASP A 381 41.35 -20.41 13.07
CA ASP A 381 42.34 -19.41 13.51
C ASP A 381 42.83 -18.23 12.64
N ALA A 382 42.49 -17.03 13.14
CA ALA A 382 43.29 -15.81 13.40
C ALA A 382 42.38 -14.59 13.11
N GLY A 383 41.93 -13.75 14.04
CA GLY A 383 42.58 -13.20 15.22
C GLY A 383 42.86 -11.71 14.96
N ASP A 384 41.86 -10.83 15.09
CA ASP A 384 42.08 -9.41 15.44
C ASP A 384 40.80 -8.75 15.98
N ASN A 385 40.95 -7.99 17.06
CA ASN A 385 39.90 -7.49 17.93
C ASN A 385 39.78 -5.97 17.75
N GLY A 386 38.75 -5.50 17.05
CA GLY A 386 38.49 -4.08 16.83
C GLY A 386 37.01 -3.76 16.98
N GLN A 387 36.63 -3.19 18.13
CA GLN A 387 35.31 -2.59 18.34
C GLN A 387 35.07 -1.48 17.30
N ARG A 388 34.22 -1.74 16.31
CA ARG A 388 33.60 -0.70 15.48
C ARG A 388 32.17 -0.51 15.94
N ASN A 389 31.89 0.66 16.51
CA ASN A 389 30.53 1.17 16.60
C ASN A 389 29.91 1.14 15.20
N SER A 390 28.72 0.53 15.09
CA SER A 390 27.97 0.43 13.85
C SER A 390 27.56 1.83 13.37
N PRO A 391 27.88 2.23 12.14
CA PRO A 391 27.43 3.52 11.58
C PRO A 391 25.92 3.56 11.29
N PHE A 392 25.19 2.46 11.47
CA PHE A 392 23.81 2.30 11.02
C PHE A 392 22.75 2.94 11.94
N ASP A 393 23.01 3.13 13.23
CA ASP A 393 22.06 3.80 14.15
C ASP A 393 22.00 5.33 13.95
N ALA A 394 23.06 5.92 13.40
CA ALA A 394 23.16 7.37 13.24
C ALA A 394 22.36 7.91 12.04
N SER A 395 22.11 7.10 11.00
CA SER A 395 21.37 7.57 9.81
C SER A 395 19.87 7.70 10.07
N TYR A 396 19.28 6.86 10.93
CA TYR A 396 17.86 6.93 11.28
C TYR A 396 17.53 8.11 12.20
N ALA A 397 18.43 8.45 13.13
CA ALA A 397 18.24 9.60 14.02
C ALA A 397 18.22 10.94 13.27
N ASN A 398 18.97 11.07 12.17
CA ASN A 398 19.02 12.31 11.38
C ASN A 398 17.82 12.51 10.44
N ILE A 399 17.17 11.43 9.98
CA ILE A 399 15.91 11.54 9.21
C ILE A 399 14.77 12.10 10.11
N ASN A 400 14.89 11.97 11.44
CA ASN A 400 13.81 12.22 12.37
C ASN A 400 13.62 13.69 12.82
N THR A 401 14.51 14.63 12.54
CA THR A 401 14.41 15.99 13.12
C THR A 401 14.24 17.14 12.13
N GLU A 402 15.01 17.21 11.03
CA GLU A 402 14.90 18.33 10.08
C GLU A 402 13.89 18.07 8.96
N ILE A 403 13.79 16.82 8.49
CA ILE A 403 12.86 16.39 7.44
C ILE A 403 11.38 16.48 7.88
N THR A 404 11.12 16.52 9.18
CA THR A 404 9.75 16.45 9.71
C THR A 404 8.96 17.75 9.68
N SER A 405 9.59 18.94 9.69
CA SER A 405 8.81 20.20 9.70
C SER A 405 8.04 20.41 8.41
N ASP A 406 8.72 20.30 7.26
CA ASP A 406 8.13 20.57 5.95
C ASP A 406 7.04 19.55 5.60
N LEU A 407 7.23 18.30 6.03
CA LEU A 407 6.24 17.25 5.88
C LEU A 407 5.02 17.48 6.79
N ILE A 408 5.22 17.93 8.02
CA ILE A 408 4.13 18.30 8.92
C ILE A 408 3.35 19.48 8.36
N ASP A 409 4.02 20.50 7.81
CA ASP A 409 3.38 21.65 7.18
C ASP A 409 2.52 21.21 5.98
N SER A 410 3.03 20.31 5.13
CA SER A 410 2.27 19.72 4.02
C SER A 410 1.05 18.87 4.45
N LEU A 411 1.06 18.35 5.68
CA LEU A 411 -0.06 17.60 6.25
C LEU A 411 -1.15 18.51 6.82
N VAL A 412 -0.80 19.73 7.19
CA VAL A 412 -1.65 20.69 7.90
C VAL A 412 -2.27 21.71 6.95
N ASP A 413 -1.63 21.98 5.82
CA ASP A 413 -2.08 23.00 4.87
C ASP A 413 -3.20 22.48 3.92
N GLU A 414 -4.41 23.02 4.08
CA GLU A 414 -5.56 22.75 3.21
C GLU A 414 -5.39 23.28 1.78
N THR A 415 -4.43 24.18 1.53
CA THR A 415 -4.14 24.73 0.18
C THR A 415 -3.11 23.90 -0.59
N SER A 416 -2.44 22.98 0.11
CA SER A 416 -1.33 22.12 -0.32
C SER A 416 -1.80 20.68 -0.58
N VAL A 417 -3.00 20.52 -1.15
CA VAL A 417 -3.73 19.23 -1.23
C VAL A 417 -3.00 18.13 -2.04
N SER A 418 -2.00 18.51 -2.83
CA SER A 418 -1.08 17.61 -3.56
C SER A 418 0.18 17.25 -2.77
N ASP A 419 0.61 18.06 -1.81
CA ASP A 419 2.04 18.18 -1.53
C ASP A 419 2.54 17.14 -0.54
N PHE A 420 1.69 16.57 0.33
CA PHE A 420 2.17 15.53 1.24
C PHE A 420 2.77 14.33 0.50
N TRP A 421 2.11 13.82 -0.55
CA TRP A 421 2.63 12.66 -1.26
C TRP A 421 3.86 13.02 -2.10
N GLU A 422 3.93 14.24 -2.62
CA GLU A 422 5.11 14.75 -3.33
C GLU A 422 6.30 14.96 -2.37
N ALA A 423 6.09 15.63 -1.24
CA ALA A 423 7.06 15.83 -0.17
C ALA A 423 7.53 14.48 0.39
N TRP A 424 6.59 13.57 0.67
CA TRP A 424 6.89 12.19 1.06
C TRP A 424 7.76 11.48 0.02
N GLY A 425 7.48 11.67 -1.27
CA GLY A 425 8.26 11.10 -2.37
C GLY A 425 9.71 11.61 -2.41
N GLN A 426 9.92 12.88 -2.05
CA GLN A 426 11.22 13.54 -2.02
C GLN A 426 12.11 13.07 -0.87
N LEU A 427 11.54 12.63 0.27
CA LEU A 427 12.29 12.12 1.44
C LEU A 427 13.22 10.94 1.12
N TRP A 428 12.95 10.29 0.00
CA TRP A 428 13.57 9.04 -0.40
C TRP A 428 14.60 9.21 -1.53
N VAL A 429 14.99 10.45 -1.84
CA VAL A 429 15.89 10.78 -2.96
C VAL A 429 17.35 10.98 -2.49
N GLU A 430 17.60 11.08 -1.18
CA GLU A 430 18.92 11.40 -0.60
C GLU A 430 19.70 10.18 -0.07
#